data_AF-A0AAV7JQH2-F1
#
_entry.id   AF-A0AAV7JQH2-F1
#
_cell.length_a   1.000
_cell.length_b   1.000
_cell.length_c   1.000
_cell.angle_alpha   90.00
_cell.angle_beta   90.00
_cell.angle_gamma   90.00
#
_symmetry.space_group_name_H-M   'P 1'
#
loop_
_entity.id
_entity.type
_entity.pdbx_description
1 polymer ?
#
loop_
_entity_poly.entity_id
_entity_poly.type
_entity_poly.pdbx_seq_one_letter_code
_entity_poly.pdbx_strand_id
1 'polypeptide(L)'
;MKKIKLDSLPLEQKDKIIEERRVKERERKASYSKSLKTLETTSDTQHSPSLNAYSSKASFGKAIARVKRNLPGSPRKKRAVIKHLAFEEEKKQKFCNRKSSTPGRTALPDSIKTAVIQYYQRDEISRQAPGKRDTTTVRENGAKHTYKNEKSKFAALRPPHVLLTSELPINVCVCRYHENFILLWDALDKFNVRFPLYHHELASSLICAECSDNCWYNKCEIYKDGVLFKEKYPPTLDLDSDQETYLDGKLKEENFIRRFQWEKIVGLNGKERMEKIHKTGLPSELYISLFEMLPTVNWHHFIKGKQAAHYNT
;
A
#
# COMPACT_ATOMS: atom_id res chain seq x y z
N MET A 1 -27.29 -1.97 79.77
CA MET A 1 -28.68 -1.52 79.51
C MET A 1 -29.58 -2.75 79.36
N LYS A 2 -30.64 -2.86 80.17
CA LYS A 2 -31.58 -4.00 80.17
C LYS A 2 -32.32 -4.05 78.82
N LYS A 3 -32.31 -5.18 78.12
CA LYS A 3 -33.11 -5.39 76.90
C LYS A 3 -34.58 -5.51 77.30
N ILE A 4 -35.34 -4.42 77.18
CA ILE A 4 -36.80 -4.45 77.36
C ILE A 4 -37.38 -5.34 76.26
N LYS A 5 -38.16 -6.37 76.63
CA LYS A 5 -38.84 -7.25 75.68
C LYS A 5 -39.92 -6.44 74.95
N LEU A 6 -39.91 -6.49 73.62
CA LEU A 6 -40.76 -5.66 72.75
C LEU A 6 -42.26 -5.86 73.03
N ASP A 7 -42.63 -7.02 73.57
CA ASP A 7 -44.03 -7.43 73.77
C ASP A 7 -44.75 -6.67 74.88
N SER A 8 -44.04 -6.04 75.83
CA SER A 8 -44.66 -5.32 76.96
C SER A 8 -44.95 -3.84 76.69
N LEU A 9 -44.78 -3.34 75.46
CA LEU A 9 -44.97 -1.94 75.10
C LEU A 9 -46.37 -1.68 74.46
N PRO A 10 -46.96 -0.47 74.66
CA PRO A 10 -48.18 -0.04 73.97
C PRO A 10 -48.05 -0.10 72.44
N LEU A 11 -49.14 -0.41 71.73
CA LEU A 11 -49.18 -0.61 70.27
C LEU A 11 -48.56 0.54 69.48
N GLU A 12 -48.91 1.78 69.81
CA GLU A 12 -48.35 2.98 69.14
C GLU A 12 -46.83 3.11 69.31
N GLN A 13 -46.28 2.67 70.44
CA GLN A 13 -44.83 2.69 70.67
C GLN A 13 -44.13 1.54 69.94
N LYS A 14 -44.79 0.38 69.80
CA LYS A 14 -44.30 -0.73 68.98
C LYS A 14 -44.23 -0.34 67.52
N ASP A 15 -45.26 0.33 67.00
CA ASP A 15 -45.31 0.78 65.61
C ASP A 15 -44.22 1.81 65.31
N LYS A 16 -43.97 2.75 66.23
CA LYS A 16 -42.84 3.68 66.13
C LYS A 16 -41.49 2.96 66.10
N ILE A 17 -41.28 1.96 66.95
CA ILE A 17 -40.01 1.19 66.97
C ILE A 17 -39.86 0.33 65.70
N ILE A 18 -40.95 -0.25 65.20
CA ILE A 18 -40.95 -1.03 63.95
C ILE A 18 -40.65 -0.11 62.77
N GLU A 19 -41.26 1.07 62.72
CA GLU A 19 -41.03 2.02 61.64
C GLU A 19 -39.60 2.60 61.70
N GLU A 20 -39.07 2.92 62.90
CA GLU A 20 -37.66 3.27 63.07
C GLU A 20 -36.71 2.14 62.62
N ARG A 21 -37.05 0.86 62.87
CA ARG A 21 -36.27 -0.26 62.35
C ARG A 21 -36.33 -0.34 60.83
N ARG A 22 -37.51 -0.13 60.23
CA ARG A 22 -37.69 -0.11 58.78
C ARG A 22 -36.97 1.06 58.12
N VAL A 23 -36.96 2.23 58.76
CA VAL A 23 -36.22 3.41 58.30
C VAL A 23 -34.71 3.15 58.40
N LYS A 24 -34.21 2.64 59.54
CA LYS A 24 -32.79 2.24 59.68
C LYS A 24 -32.39 1.16 58.69
N GLU A 25 -33.27 0.21 58.38
CA GLU A 25 -33.00 -0.81 57.36
C GLU A 25 -33.00 -0.22 55.94
N ARG A 26 -33.92 0.69 55.63
CA ARG A 26 -33.92 1.46 54.37
C ARG A 26 -32.65 2.30 54.22
N GLU A 27 -32.22 2.99 55.27
CA GLU A 27 -30.97 3.74 55.31
C GLU A 27 -29.76 2.82 55.14
N ARG A 28 -29.73 1.67 55.81
CA ARG A 28 -28.64 0.68 55.68
C ARG A 28 -28.56 0.11 54.26
N LYS A 29 -29.71 -0.18 53.63
CA LYS A 29 -29.79 -0.62 52.22
C LYS A 29 -29.41 0.51 51.26
N ALA A 30 -29.81 1.75 51.54
CA ALA A 30 -29.45 2.91 50.74
C ALA A 30 -27.95 3.24 50.82
N SER A 31 -27.35 3.18 52.01
CA SER A 31 -25.90 3.35 52.21
C SER A 31 -25.11 2.20 51.59
N TYR A 32 -25.59 0.96 51.67
CA TYR A 32 -24.98 -0.17 50.97
C TYR A 32 -25.06 -0.01 49.44
N SER A 33 -26.20 0.43 48.91
CA SER A 33 -26.39 0.69 47.48
C SER A 33 -25.57 1.89 46.99
N LYS A 34 -25.43 2.95 47.81
CA LYS A 34 -24.53 4.08 47.54
C LYS A 34 -23.07 3.65 47.57
N SER A 35 -22.67 2.78 48.51
CA SER A 35 -21.32 2.20 48.56
C SER A 35 -21.02 1.31 47.34
N LEU A 36 -21.99 0.52 46.87
CA LEU A 36 -21.88 -0.25 45.63
C LEU A 36 -21.78 0.64 44.39
N LYS A 37 -22.60 1.69 44.29
CA LYS A 37 -22.55 2.64 43.18
C LYS A 37 -21.26 3.45 43.16
N THR A 38 -20.70 3.82 44.32
CA THR A 38 -19.38 4.49 44.40
C THR A 38 -18.24 3.54 44.03
N LEU A 39 -18.34 2.24 44.36
CA LEU A 39 -17.42 1.22 43.85
C LEU A 39 -17.54 1.03 42.33
N GLU A 40 -18.75 1.06 41.76
CA GLU A 40 -19.01 0.94 40.32
C GLU A 40 -18.61 2.19 39.51
N THR A 41 -18.68 3.39 40.09
CA THR A 41 -18.28 4.64 39.41
C THR A 41 -16.79 4.99 39.53
N THR A 42 -16.04 4.32 40.40
CA THR A 42 -14.57 4.37 40.43
C THR A 42 -13.89 3.23 39.68
N SER A 43 -14.64 2.28 39.11
CA SER A 43 -14.10 1.36 38.10
C SER A 43 -14.24 1.99 36.73
N ASP A 44 -13.36 2.96 36.49
CA ASP A 44 -12.71 3.09 35.20
C ASP A 44 -12.36 1.69 34.68
N THR A 45 -12.45 1.50 33.37
CA THR A 45 -12.21 0.27 32.62
C THR A 45 -10.84 -0.34 32.92
N GLN A 46 -10.69 -0.97 34.09
CA GLN A 46 -9.48 -1.61 34.55
C GLN A 46 -9.73 -3.10 34.64
N HIS A 47 -9.25 -3.79 33.61
CA HIS A 47 -8.99 -5.23 33.54
C HIS A 47 -9.25 -6.01 34.83
N SER A 48 -10.36 -6.75 34.89
CA SER A 48 -10.29 -8.05 35.56
C SER A 48 -9.27 -8.88 34.76
N PRO A 49 -8.17 -9.38 35.35
CA PRO A 49 -7.13 -10.13 34.61
C PRO A 49 -7.61 -11.45 33.98
N SER A 50 -8.90 -11.76 34.10
CA SER A 50 -9.43 -13.12 34.04
C SER A 50 -10.21 -13.48 32.79
N LEU A 51 -10.58 -12.53 31.92
CA LEU A 51 -11.39 -12.88 30.74
C LEU A 51 -10.56 -13.49 29.60
N ASN A 52 -9.24 -13.29 29.59
CA ASN A 52 -8.37 -13.86 28.55
C ASN A 52 -7.72 -15.19 28.97
N ALA A 53 -7.57 -15.46 30.27
CA ALA A 53 -6.90 -16.68 30.77
C ALA A 53 -7.87 -17.81 31.16
N TYR A 54 -9.13 -17.50 31.47
CA TYR A 54 -10.16 -18.48 31.82
C TYR A 54 -11.36 -18.31 30.89
N SER A 55 -11.89 -19.43 30.38
CA SER A 55 -12.98 -19.47 29.39
C SER A 55 -14.30 -18.85 29.86
N SER A 56 -14.52 -18.71 31.17
CA SER A 56 -15.73 -18.10 31.72
C SER A 56 -15.50 -17.52 33.12
N LYS A 57 -16.36 -16.60 33.55
CA LYS A 57 -16.37 -16.08 34.93
C LYS A 57 -16.59 -17.20 35.96
N ALA A 58 -17.39 -18.21 35.62
CA ALA A 58 -17.67 -19.34 36.50
C ALA A 58 -16.42 -20.22 36.73
N SER A 59 -15.62 -20.47 35.69
CA SER A 59 -14.38 -21.24 35.83
C SER A 59 -13.33 -20.48 36.65
N PHE A 60 -13.20 -19.17 36.46
CA PHE A 60 -12.35 -18.32 37.29
C PHE A 60 -12.79 -18.30 38.76
N GLY A 61 -14.09 -18.19 39.04
CA GLY A 61 -14.63 -18.24 40.41
C GLY A 61 -14.34 -19.56 41.11
N LYS A 62 -14.46 -20.69 40.39
CA LYS A 62 -14.08 -22.02 40.91
C LYS A 62 -12.59 -22.10 41.23
N ALA A 63 -11.73 -21.52 40.38
CA ALA A 63 -10.29 -21.47 40.62
C ALA A 63 -9.95 -20.67 41.89
N ILE A 64 -10.54 -19.48 42.06
CA ILE A 64 -10.40 -18.67 43.28
C ILE A 64 -10.85 -19.46 44.52
N ALA A 65 -11.98 -20.16 44.44
CA ALA A 65 -12.51 -20.93 45.57
C ALA A 65 -11.58 -22.09 45.98
N ARG A 66 -10.83 -22.68 45.05
CA ARG A 66 -9.79 -23.69 45.35
C ARG A 66 -8.61 -23.04 46.07
N VAL A 67 -8.10 -21.92 45.56
CA VAL A 67 -6.97 -21.21 46.17
C VAL A 67 -7.32 -20.72 47.57
N LYS A 68 -8.51 -20.12 47.77
CA LYS A 68 -8.95 -19.61 49.08
C LYS A 68 -8.99 -20.69 50.17
N ARG A 69 -9.32 -21.93 49.83
CA ARG A 69 -9.36 -23.06 50.77
C ARG A 69 -7.97 -23.47 51.26
N ASN A 70 -6.95 -23.30 50.42
CA ASN A 70 -5.57 -23.69 50.72
C ASN A 70 -4.74 -22.54 51.31
N LEU A 71 -5.26 -21.31 51.36
CA LEU A 71 -4.57 -20.18 51.96
C LEU A 71 -4.67 -20.21 53.50
N PRO A 72 -3.61 -19.78 54.22
CA PRO A 72 -3.58 -19.81 55.68
C PRO A 72 -4.69 -18.94 56.28
N GLY A 73 -5.35 -19.32 57.37
CA GLY A 73 -6.50 -18.58 57.91
C GLY A 73 -6.23 -17.10 58.27
N SER A 74 -5.01 -16.78 58.73
CA SER A 74 -4.62 -15.43 59.19
C SER A 74 -4.48 -14.42 58.02
N PRO A 75 -5.18 -13.27 58.04
CA PRO A 75 -5.13 -12.26 56.97
C PRO A 75 -3.72 -11.71 56.67
N ARG A 76 -2.85 -11.63 57.69
CA ARG A 76 -1.45 -11.17 57.52
C ARG A 76 -0.64 -12.22 56.76
N LYS A 77 -0.79 -13.50 57.12
CA LYS A 77 -0.13 -14.62 56.45
C LYS A 77 -0.65 -14.81 55.02
N LYS A 78 -1.96 -14.67 54.78
CA LYS A 78 -2.55 -14.69 53.42
C LYS A 78 -1.89 -13.68 52.49
N ARG A 79 -1.75 -12.42 52.96
CA ARG A 79 -1.15 -11.35 52.16
C ARG A 79 0.32 -11.61 51.85
N ALA A 80 1.08 -12.11 52.81
CA ALA A 80 2.50 -12.44 52.60
C ALA A 80 2.67 -13.53 51.52
N VAL A 81 1.89 -14.60 51.59
CA VAL A 81 1.93 -15.71 50.61
C VAL A 81 1.56 -15.23 49.20
N ILE A 82 0.47 -14.46 49.06
CA ILE A 82 0.05 -13.95 47.75
C ILE A 82 1.11 -13.03 47.14
N LYS A 83 1.71 -12.14 47.94
CA LYS A 83 2.79 -11.25 47.47
C LYS A 83 4.01 -12.05 46.99
N HIS A 84 4.36 -13.12 47.70
CA HIS A 84 5.48 -13.97 47.31
C HIS A 84 5.22 -14.72 46.01
N LEU A 85 4.03 -15.32 45.86
CA LEU A 85 3.62 -16.02 44.63
C LEU A 85 3.60 -15.07 43.42
N ALA A 86 3.09 -13.85 43.59
CA ALA A 86 3.10 -12.85 42.53
C ALA A 86 4.53 -12.49 42.10
N PHE A 87 5.44 -12.29 43.07
CA PHE A 87 6.84 -12.00 42.81
C PHE A 87 7.56 -13.14 42.08
N GLU A 88 7.29 -14.40 42.43
CA GLU A 88 7.85 -15.56 41.74
C GLU A 88 7.41 -15.65 40.28
N GLU A 89 6.13 -15.40 40.00
CA GLU A 89 5.59 -15.39 38.64
C GLU A 89 6.16 -14.22 37.80
N GLU A 90 6.28 -13.02 38.38
CA GLU A 90 6.93 -11.89 37.71
C GLU A 90 8.40 -12.17 37.39
N LYS A 91 9.12 -12.86 38.28
CA LYS A 91 10.52 -13.24 38.07
C LYS A 91 10.66 -14.24 36.92
N LYS A 92 9.76 -15.23 36.82
CA LYS A 92 9.71 -16.16 35.67
C LYS A 92 9.41 -15.42 34.37
N GLN A 93 8.48 -14.46 34.41
CA GLN A 93 8.11 -13.69 33.22
C GLN A 93 9.25 -12.80 32.70
N LYS A 94 10.11 -12.27 33.59
CA LYS A 94 11.30 -11.51 33.21
C LYS A 94 12.39 -12.38 32.55
N PHE A 95 12.46 -13.68 32.86
CA PHE A 95 13.41 -14.60 32.22
C PHE A 95 12.95 -15.05 30.82
N CYS A 96 11.65 -15.17 30.56
CA CYS A 96 11.11 -15.53 29.24
C CYS A 96 10.87 -14.34 28.30
N ASN A 97 10.97 -13.09 28.79
CA ASN A 97 10.86 -11.87 27.98
C ASN A 97 12.19 -11.35 27.42
N ARG A 98 13.27 -12.18 27.39
CA ARG A 98 14.36 -11.93 26.45
C ARG A 98 13.78 -12.10 25.05
N LYS A 99 13.39 -11.00 24.42
CA LYS A 99 12.93 -10.95 23.03
C LYS A 99 13.97 -11.65 22.16
N SER A 100 13.76 -12.91 21.82
CA SER A 100 14.31 -13.45 20.59
C SER A 100 13.69 -12.61 19.48
N SER A 101 14.50 -11.90 18.72
CA SER A 101 14.08 -11.13 17.55
C SER A 101 13.62 -12.09 16.46
N THR A 102 12.46 -12.72 16.65
CA THR A 102 11.77 -13.39 15.56
C THR A 102 11.20 -12.29 14.68
N PRO A 103 11.62 -12.14 13.41
CA PRO A 103 11.08 -11.11 12.54
C PRO A 103 9.56 -11.30 12.47
N GLY A 104 8.83 -10.29 12.96
CA GLY A 104 7.38 -10.32 12.99
C GLY A 104 6.84 -10.54 11.58
N ARG A 105 5.74 -11.30 11.50
CA ARG A 105 4.94 -11.65 10.31
C ARG A 105 4.46 -10.45 9.45
N THR A 106 4.92 -9.24 9.74
CA THR A 106 4.46 -7.96 9.22
C THR A 106 5.54 -7.18 8.47
N ALA A 107 6.82 -7.57 8.57
CA ALA A 107 7.87 -6.91 7.80
C ALA A 107 7.92 -7.51 6.40
N LEU A 108 7.65 -6.68 5.37
CA LEU A 108 7.89 -7.07 4.00
C LEU A 108 9.37 -7.45 3.83
N PRO A 109 9.67 -8.58 3.16
CA PRO A 109 11.05 -8.94 2.81
C PRO A 109 11.73 -7.78 2.10
N ASP A 110 13.02 -7.58 2.38
CA ASP A 110 13.77 -6.49 1.75
C ASP A 110 13.87 -6.67 0.22
N SER A 111 13.83 -7.92 -0.27
CA SER A 111 13.69 -8.21 -1.70
C SER A 111 12.44 -7.59 -2.32
N ILE A 112 11.30 -7.65 -1.62
CA ILE A 112 10.04 -7.06 -2.09
C ILE A 112 10.11 -5.53 -2.04
N LYS A 113 10.71 -4.96 -0.99
CA LYS A 113 10.89 -3.50 -0.91
C LYS A 113 11.75 -2.99 -2.07
N THR A 114 12.86 -3.68 -2.37
CA THR A 114 13.73 -3.35 -3.51
C THR A 114 12.98 -3.46 -4.83
N ALA A 115 12.19 -4.52 -5.03
CA ALA A 115 11.38 -4.67 -6.23
C ALA A 115 10.33 -3.54 -6.40
N VAL A 116 9.70 -3.10 -5.31
CA VAL A 116 8.75 -1.97 -5.32
C VAL A 116 9.46 -0.65 -5.62
N ILE A 117 10.66 -0.44 -5.07
CA ILE A 117 11.49 0.72 -5.37
C ILE A 117 11.87 0.74 -6.85
N GLN A 118 12.37 -0.39 -7.37
CA GLN A 118 12.74 -0.55 -8.78
C GLN A 118 11.53 -0.34 -9.70
N TYR A 119 10.35 -0.83 -9.32
CA TYR A 119 9.10 -0.59 -10.04
C TYR A 119 8.80 0.91 -10.18
N TYR A 120 8.88 1.69 -9.10
CA TYR A 120 8.65 3.14 -9.13
C TYR A 120 9.75 3.93 -9.84
N GLN A 121 10.93 3.35 -10.04
CA GLN A 121 12.04 3.95 -10.77
C GLN A 121 11.97 3.70 -12.29
N ARG A 122 11.06 2.85 -12.77
CA ARG A 122 10.90 2.62 -14.21
C ARG A 122 10.35 3.86 -14.89
N ASP A 123 10.84 4.13 -16.09
CA ASP A 123 10.49 5.31 -16.86
C ASP A 123 9.08 5.25 -17.49
N GLU A 124 8.55 4.05 -17.70
CA GLU A 124 7.25 3.78 -18.31
C GLU A 124 6.10 3.81 -17.30
N ILE A 125 6.40 3.45 -16.06
CA ILE A 125 5.47 3.63 -14.98
C ILE A 125 5.58 5.10 -14.65
N SER A 126 4.60 5.86 -15.14
CA SER A 126 4.39 7.23 -14.73
C SER A 126 4.74 7.35 -13.25
N ARG A 127 5.58 8.33 -12.87
CA ARG A 127 5.85 8.62 -11.45
C ARG A 127 4.56 8.93 -10.67
N GLN A 128 3.43 8.99 -11.38
CA GLN A 128 2.07 9.02 -10.90
C GLN A 128 1.63 7.61 -10.46
N ALA A 129 1.25 7.47 -9.18
CA ALA A 129 0.46 6.33 -8.77
C ALA A 129 -0.91 6.38 -9.49
N PRO A 130 -1.24 5.44 -10.38
CA PRO A 130 -2.50 5.51 -11.11
C PRO A 130 -3.69 5.36 -10.16
N GLY A 131 -4.69 6.23 -10.32
CA GLY A 131 -6.04 6.00 -9.79
C GLY A 131 -6.33 6.38 -8.33
N LYS A 132 -5.41 7.01 -7.59
CA LYS A 132 -5.72 7.55 -6.25
C LYS A 132 -5.41 9.03 -6.15
N ARG A 133 -6.46 9.84 -6.02
CA ARG A 133 -6.32 11.22 -5.55
C ARG A 133 -5.85 11.13 -4.09
N ASP A 134 -4.78 11.85 -3.73
CA ASP A 134 -4.37 11.98 -2.32
C ASP A 134 -5.41 12.70 -1.49
N THR A 135 -6.41 13.29 -2.13
CA THR A 135 -7.52 13.92 -1.46
C THR A 135 -8.86 13.45 -1.99
N THR A 136 -9.76 13.13 -1.08
CA THR A 136 -11.18 12.90 -1.38
C THR A 136 -11.96 14.16 -1.00
N THR A 137 -12.70 14.72 -1.96
CA THR A 137 -13.61 15.83 -1.67
C THR A 137 -14.96 15.26 -1.30
N VAL A 138 -15.40 15.49 -0.08
CA VAL A 138 -16.73 15.10 0.42
C VAL A 138 -17.55 16.36 0.64
N ARG A 139 -18.83 16.33 0.29
CA ARG A 139 -19.77 17.41 0.63
C ARG A 139 -20.47 17.07 1.94
N GLU A 140 -20.23 17.86 2.97
CA GLU A 140 -20.96 17.79 4.23
C GLU A 140 -21.73 19.10 4.42
N ASN A 141 -23.04 19.01 4.67
CA ASN A 141 -23.92 20.16 4.91
C ASN A 141 -23.83 21.27 3.84
N GLY A 142 -23.69 20.89 2.56
CA GLY A 142 -23.60 21.83 1.44
C GLY A 142 -22.22 22.47 1.23
N ALA A 143 -21.30 22.32 2.18
CA ALA A 143 -19.91 22.75 2.04
C ALA A 143 -19.02 21.64 1.48
N LYS A 144 -18.06 22.00 0.62
CA LYS A 144 -17.04 21.06 0.11
C LYS A 144 -15.88 20.99 1.09
N HIS A 145 -15.60 19.81 1.62
CA HIS A 145 -14.45 19.51 2.44
C HIS A 145 -13.50 18.56 1.69
N THR A 146 -12.20 18.85 1.74
CA THR A 146 -11.16 18.07 1.07
C THR A 146 -10.32 17.36 2.12
N TYR A 147 -10.40 16.02 2.15
CA TYR A 147 -9.72 15.17 3.11
C TYR A 147 -8.50 14.50 2.48
N LYS A 148 -7.34 14.47 3.16
CA LYS A 148 -6.18 13.71 2.68
C LYS A 148 -6.37 12.21 2.96
N ASN A 149 -6.21 11.38 1.93
CA ASN A 149 -6.25 9.92 2.02
C ASN A 149 -4.93 9.38 2.57
N GLU A 150 -5.01 8.36 3.43
CA GLU A 150 -3.84 7.61 3.84
C GLU A 150 -3.28 6.80 2.65
N LYS A 151 -1.96 6.88 2.44
CA LYS A 151 -1.28 6.14 1.38
C LYS A 151 -1.34 4.65 1.67
N SER A 152 -1.56 3.82 0.64
CA SER A 152 -1.46 2.37 0.80
C SER A 152 -0.04 1.97 1.25
N LYS A 153 0.12 0.83 1.92
CA LYS A 153 1.45 0.32 2.30
C LYS A 153 2.40 0.19 1.10
N PHE A 154 1.85 -0.10 -0.09
CA PHE A 154 2.61 -0.10 -1.34
C PHE A 154 3.10 1.30 -1.74
N ALA A 155 2.22 2.30 -1.72
CA ALA A 155 2.57 3.69 -2.05
C ALA A 155 3.48 4.34 -0.99
N ALA A 156 3.49 3.83 0.25
CA ALA A 156 4.38 4.29 1.30
C ALA A 156 5.84 3.82 1.11
N LEU A 157 6.07 2.74 0.35
CA LEU A 157 7.41 2.25 -0.01
C LEU A 157 8.04 2.99 -1.19
N ARG A 158 7.31 3.96 -1.74
CA ARG A 158 7.75 4.78 -2.84
C ARG A 158 8.94 5.66 -2.41
N PRO A 159 10.03 5.73 -3.21
CA PRO A 159 11.15 6.62 -2.92
C PRO A 159 10.72 8.10 -2.84
N PRO A 160 11.39 8.93 -2.01
CA PRO A 160 11.00 10.33 -1.79
C PRO A 160 11.06 11.21 -3.04
N HIS A 161 11.91 10.87 -4.02
CA HIS A 161 12.03 11.57 -5.31
C HIS A 161 10.92 11.22 -6.32
N VAL A 162 10.04 10.27 -6.00
CA VAL A 162 8.85 10.00 -6.80
C VAL A 162 7.74 10.83 -6.15
N LEU A 163 7.28 11.87 -6.85
CA LEU A 163 6.31 12.85 -6.35
C LEU A 163 4.88 12.44 -6.73
N LEU A 164 3.87 12.99 -6.05
CA LEU A 164 2.47 12.73 -6.40
C LEU A 164 2.10 13.42 -7.72
N THR A 165 1.06 12.96 -8.42
CA THR A 165 0.61 13.57 -9.71
C THR A 165 0.38 15.07 -9.61
N SER A 166 -0.11 15.54 -8.46
CA SER A 166 -0.33 16.96 -8.18
C SER A 166 0.95 17.76 -7.90
N GLU A 167 2.03 17.08 -7.53
CA GLU A 167 3.32 17.65 -7.12
C GLU A 167 4.42 17.42 -8.17
N LEU A 168 4.14 16.60 -9.20
CA LEU A 168 5.07 16.32 -10.28
C LEU A 168 5.09 17.50 -11.25
N PRO A 169 6.24 18.17 -11.47
CA PRO A 169 6.49 18.75 -12.78
C PRO A 169 6.44 17.59 -13.77
N ILE A 170 5.70 17.72 -14.87
CA ILE A 170 5.42 16.67 -15.87
C ILE A 170 6.76 16.11 -16.39
N ASN A 171 7.30 15.12 -15.70
CA ASN A 171 8.59 14.48 -15.98
C ASN A 171 8.43 13.11 -16.66
N VAL A 172 7.18 12.73 -16.92
CA VAL A 172 6.85 11.75 -17.95
C VAL A 172 6.92 12.51 -19.28
N CYS A 173 7.82 12.08 -20.18
CA CYS A 173 7.82 12.70 -21.50
C CYS A 173 6.52 12.34 -22.21
N VAL A 174 5.64 13.33 -22.35
CA VAL A 174 4.45 13.26 -23.22
C VAL A 174 4.76 13.82 -24.61
N CYS A 175 6.04 13.79 -24.98
CA CYS A 175 6.49 14.25 -26.29
C CYS A 175 5.98 13.31 -27.37
N ARG A 176 5.55 13.90 -28.49
CA ARG A 176 5.10 13.18 -29.69
C ARG A 176 6.07 12.07 -30.13
N TYR A 177 7.38 12.32 -30.04
CA TYR A 177 8.40 11.36 -30.48
C TYR A 177 8.40 10.08 -29.64
N HIS A 178 8.41 10.20 -28.32
CA HIS A 178 8.34 9.03 -27.43
C HIS A 178 7.01 8.32 -27.54
N GLU A 179 5.91 9.06 -27.52
CA GLU A 179 4.58 8.47 -27.58
C GLU A 179 4.37 7.72 -28.91
N ASN A 180 4.83 8.27 -30.04
CA ASN A 180 4.77 7.59 -31.33
C ASN A 180 5.69 6.37 -31.40
N PHE A 181 6.84 6.42 -30.75
CA PHE A 181 7.74 5.29 -30.67
C PHE A 181 7.12 4.14 -29.87
N ILE A 182 6.55 4.43 -28.70
CA ILE A 182 5.83 3.45 -27.86
C ILE A 182 4.64 2.86 -28.64
N LEU A 183 3.83 3.70 -29.30
CA LEU A 183 2.69 3.22 -30.09
C LEU A 183 3.10 2.33 -31.26
N LEU A 184 4.28 2.58 -31.87
CA LEU A 184 4.82 1.73 -32.94
C LEU A 184 5.40 0.44 -32.38
N TRP A 185 6.11 0.52 -31.25
CA TRP A 185 6.65 -0.61 -30.53
C TRP A 185 5.55 -1.59 -30.13
N ASP A 186 4.51 -1.12 -29.44
CA ASP A 186 3.36 -1.92 -29.01
C ASP A 186 2.62 -2.58 -30.18
N ALA A 187 2.67 -1.94 -31.35
CA ALA A 187 2.09 -2.51 -32.56
C ALA A 187 2.93 -3.66 -33.10
N LEU A 188 4.27 -3.57 -33.04
CA LEU A 188 5.20 -4.58 -33.51
C LEU A 188 5.44 -5.72 -32.50
N ASP A 189 5.42 -5.44 -31.21
CA ASP A 189 5.61 -6.42 -30.12
C ASP A 189 4.59 -7.57 -30.21
N LYS A 190 3.37 -7.27 -30.68
CA LYS A 190 2.33 -8.27 -30.97
C LYS A 190 2.73 -9.31 -32.03
N PHE A 191 3.72 -9.00 -32.86
CA PHE A 191 4.16 -9.83 -34.00
C PHE A 191 5.62 -10.28 -33.87
N ASN A 192 6.42 -9.68 -32.99
CA ASN A 192 7.82 -10.03 -32.79
C ASN A 192 8.09 -10.45 -31.34
N VAL A 193 8.17 -11.76 -31.12
CA VAL A 193 8.39 -12.38 -29.79
C VAL A 193 9.78 -12.06 -29.21
N ARG A 194 10.70 -11.46 -29.99
CA ARG A 194 12.07 -11.16 -29.54
C ARG A 194 12.23 -9.79 -28.89
N PHE A 195 11.20 -8.95 -28.93
CA PHE A 195 11.26 -7.64 -28.32
C PHE A 195 11.24 -7.72 -26.78
N PRO A 196 12.01 -6.87 -26.06
CA PRO A 196 11.90 -6.76 -24.62
C PRO A 196 10.48 -6.37 -24.20
N LEU A 197 10.04 -6.93 -23.08
CA LEU A 197 8.72 -6.65 -22.49
C LEU A 197 8.50 -5.16 -22.18
N TYR A 198 9.59 -4.43 -22.00
CA TYR A 198 9.57 -3.02 -21.65
C TYR A 198 10.47 -2.21 -22.58
N HIS A 199 9.93 -1.13 -23.12
CA HIS A 199 10.59 -0.19 -24.02
C HIS A 199 11.91 0.41 -23.47
N HIS A 200 12.03 0.70 -22.18
CA HIS A 200 13.25 1.27 -21.59
C HIS A 200 14.44 0.30 -21.67
N GLU A 201 14.18 -1.00 -21.61
CA GLU A 201 15.21 -2.03 -21.77
C GLU A 201 15.77 -2.02 -23.19
N LEU A 202 14.96 -1.64 -24.18
CA LEU A 202 15.43 -1.45 -25.54
C LEU A 202 16.51 -0.37 -25.60
N ALA A 203 16.25 0.82 -25.07
CA ALA A 203 17.20 1.92 -25.12
C ALA A 203 18.54 1.54 -24.47
N SER A 204 18.50 0.89 -23.30
CA SER A 204 19.70 0.37 -22.63
C SER A 204 20.39 -0.75 -23.42
N SER A 205 19.63 -1.54 -24.19
CA SER A 205 20.20 -2.59 -25.04
C SER A 205 20.89 -2.09 -26.31
N LEU A 206 20.62 -0.84 -26.72
CA LEU A 206 21.10 -0.26 -27.97
C LEU A 206 22.29 0.68 -27.81
N ILE A 207 22.82 0.79 -26.59
CA ILE A 207 23.97 1.62 -26.24
C ILE A 207 25.12 0.76 -25.70
N CYS A 208 26.36 1.26 -25.78
CA CYS A 208 27.52 0.60 -25.20
C CYS A 208 27.36 0.44 -23.68
N ALA A 209 27.97 -0.59 -23.10
CA ALA A 209 28.12 -0.69 -21.64
C ALA A 209 28.92 0.50 -21.07
N GLU A 210 29.97 0.94 -21.76
CA GLU A 210 30.71 2.17 -21.49
C GLU A 210 30.24 3.27 -22.45
N CYS A 211 29.03 3.78 -22.19
CA CYS A 211 28.36 4.70 -23.10
C CYS A 211 28.99 6.11 -23.04
N SER A 212 29.71 6.48 -24.10
CA SER A 212 30.09 7.89 -24.34
C SER A 212 28.89 8.68 -24.88
N ASP A 213 28.89 10.00 -24.72
CA ASP A 213 27.85 10.86 -25.28
C ASP A 213 27.63 10.58 -26.79
N ASN A 214 28.70 10.26 -27.54
CA ASN A 214 28.66 9.89 -28.96
C ASN A 214 27.83 8.62 -29.28
N CYS A 215 27.72 7.68 -28.33
CA CYS A 215 26.90 6.49 -28.51
C CYS A 215 25.41 6.85 -28.52
N TRP A 216 24.97 7.78 -27.67
CA TRP A 216 23.59 8.28 -27.68
C TRP A 216 23.21 9.01 -28.97
N TYR A 217 24.19 9.54 -29.70
CA TYR A 217 23.98 10.16 -31.02
C TYR A 217 24.00 9.15 -32.18
N ASN A 218 24.10 7.85 -31.93
CA ASN A 218 24.35 6.81 -32.93
C ASN A 218 25.59 7.11 -33.80
N LYS A 219 26.61 7.74 -33.22
CA LYS A 219 27.87 8.12 -33.89
C LYS A 219 29.08 7.30 -33.42
N CYS A 220 28.89 6.37 -32.51
CA CYS A 220 29.97 5.47 -32.09
C CYS A 220 30.28 4.45 -33.18
N GLU A 221 31.55 4.10 -33.34
CA GLU A 221 32.01 3.17 -34.39
C GLU A 221 31.38 1.77 -34.29
N ILE A 222 31.00 1.35 -33.08
CA ILE A 222 30.47 0.01 -32.82
C ILE A 222 28.95 -0.08 -33.10
N TYR A 223 28.18 0.98 -32.81
CA TYR A 223 26.71 0.95 -32.86
C TYR A 223 26.10 1.99 -33.82
N LYS A 224 26.93 2.52 -34.74
CA LYS A 224 26.47 3.42 -35.79
C LYS A 224 25.35 2.76 -36.59
N ASP A 225 24.39 3.56 -37.05
CA ASP A 225 23.33 3.11 -37.97
C ASP A 225 22.53 1.91 -37.44
N GLY A 226 22.36 1.81 -36.11
CA GLY A 226 21.51 0.83 -35.45
C GLY A 226 21.84 -0.63 -35.79
N VAL A 227 23.10 -0.94 -36.12
CA VAL A 227 23.55 -2.30 -36.45
C VAL A 227 23.17 -3.31 -35.37
N LEU A 228 23.39 -2.98 -34.10
CA LEU A 228 23.03 -3.86 -32.99
C LEU A 228 21.52 -4.02 -32.82
N PHE A 229 20.71 -3.01 -33.19
CA PHE A 229 19.25 -3.20 -33.20
C PHE A 229 18.86 -4.29 -34.20
N LYS A 230 19.44 -4.25 -35.42
CA LYS A 230 19.18 -5.26 -36.46
C LYS A 230 19.72 -6.64 -36.08
N GLU A 231 20.88 -6.70 -35.43
CA GLU A 231 21.48 -7.96 -34.98
C GLU A 231 20.68 -8.60 -33.84
N LYS A 232 20.31 -7.80 -32.84
CA LYS A 232 19.62 -8.28 -31.63
C LYS A 232 18.15 -8.56 -31.89
N TYR A 233 17.53 -7.75 -32.72
CA TYR A 233 16.10 -7.84 -33.04
C TYR A 233 15.91 -7.92 -34.56
N PRO A 234 16.38 -8.99 -35.22
CA PRO A 234 16.19 -9.13 -36.65
C PRO A 234 14.69 -9.10 -36.99
N PRO A 235 14.32 -8.58 -38.17
CA PRO A 235 12.93 -8.65 -38.61
C PRO A 235 12.50 -10.13 -38.58
N THR A 236 11.46 -10.44 -37.81
CA THR A 236 10.98 -11.82 -37.60
C THR A 236 10.30 -12.43 -38.83
N LEU A 237 10.09 -11.65 -39.88
CA LEU A 237 9.52 -12.11 -41.13
C LEU A 237 10.66 -12.31 -42.11
N ASP A 238 10.80 -13.53 -42.61
CA ASP A 238 11.51 -13.80 -43.85
C ASP A 238 10.89 -12.87 -44.91
N LEU A 239 11.58 -11.76 -45.17
CA LEU A 239 11.23 -10.77 -46.18
C LEU A 239 11.37 -11.35 -47.61
N ASP A 240 11.80 -12.60 -47.73
CA ASP A 240 12.18 -13.28 -48.97
C ASP A 240 11.34 -14.53 -49.30
N SER A 241 10.33 -14.92 -48.50
CA SER A 241 9.45 -16.02 -48.90
C SER A 241 8.32 -15.52 -49.80
N ASP A 242 8.69 -15.29 -51.06
CA ASP A 242 7.78 -15.29 -52.19
C ASP A 242 6.86 -16.53 -52.11
N GLN A 243 5.55 -16.31 -51.90
CA GLN A 243 4.40 -17.02 -52.53
C GLN A 243 3.11 -17.04 -51.67
N GLU A 244 3.14 -16.87 -50.34
CA GLU A 244 1.92 -17.03 -49.51
C GLU A 244 1.16 -15.73 -49.16
N THR A 245 1.77 -14.56 -49.36
CA THR A 245 1.21 -13.24 -49.00
C THR A 245 0.31 -12.62 -50.09
N TYR A 246 0.28 -13.21 -51.28
CA TYR A 246 -0.48 -12.71 -52.43
C TYR A 246 -1.58 -13.70 -52.82
N LEU A 247 -2.84 -13.28 -52.72
CA LEU A 247 -3.96 -13.91 -53.42
C LEU A 247 -4.34 -12.98 -54.57
N ASP A 248 -4.31 -13.48 -55.81
CA ASP A 248 -4.62 -12.71 -57.02
C ASP A 248 -3.84 -11.39 -57.18
N GLY A 249 -2.55 -11.38 -56.81
CA GLY A 249 -1.69 -10.20 -56.95
C GLY A 249 -2.04 -9.05 -55.98
N LYS A 250 -2.88 -9.30 -54.97
CA LYS A 250 -3.18 -8.36 -53.88
C LYS A 250 -2.65 -8.91 -52.55
N LEU A 251 -1.93 -8.07 -51.82
CA LEU A 251 -1.54 -8.31 -50.43
C LEU A 251 -2.81 -8.49 -49.60
N LYS A 252 -2.91 -9.59 -48.84
CA LYS A 252 -4.08 -9.82 -47.99
C LYS A 252 -4.17 -8.75 -46.88
N GLU A 253 -5.36 -8.21 -46.65
CA GLU A 253 -5.60 -7.17 -45.63
C GLU A 253 -5.22 -7.62 -44.21
N GLU A 254 -5.23 -8.93 -43.95
CA GLU A 254 -4.82 -9.56 -42.68
C GLU A 254 -3.33 -9.38 -42.35
N ASN A 255 -2.51 -8.98 -43.31
CA ASN A 255 -1.08 -8.74 -43.11
C ASN A 255 -0.77 -7.29 -42.69
N PHE A 256 -1.76 -6.40 -42.66
CA PHE A 256 -1.55 -5.00 -42.28
C PHE A 256 -1.70 -4.81 -40.77
N ILE A 257 -0.69 -4.20 -40.17
CA ILE A 257 -0.72 -3.82 -38.76
C ILE A 257 -1.41 -2.47 -38.63
N ARG A 258 -2.44 -2.46 -37.78
CA ARG A 258 -3.14 -1.26 -37.34
C ARG A 258 -2.41 -0.63 -36.17
N ARG A 259 -2.00 0.62 -36.30
CA ARG A 259 -1.34 1.39 -35.23
C ARG A 259 -1.90 2.80 -35.13
N PHE A 260 -1.69 3.40 -33.96
CA PHE A 260 -1.97 4.82 -33.77
C PHE A 260 -0.68 5.64 -33.90
N GLN A 261 -0.82 6.90 -34.29
CA GLN A 261 0.26 7.87 -34.31
C GLN A 261 -0.29 9.26 -34.01
N TRP A 262 0.44 10.03 -33.21
CA TRP A 262 0.18 11.44 -33.03
C TRP A 262 0.80 12.27 -34.17
N GLU A 263 -0.03 13.06 -34.82
CA GLU A 263 0.36 14.01 -35.86
C GLU A 263 -0.16 15.41 -35.57
N LYS A 264 0.57 16.38 -36.12
CA LYS A 264 0.13 17.78 -36.15
C LYS A 264 -0.81 17.95 -37.32
N ILE A 265 -2.04 18.34 -37.03
CA ILE A 265 -3.05 18.64 -38.04
C ILE A 265 -3.31 20.15 -38.01
N VAL A 266 -3.23 20.77 -39.18
CA VAL A 266 -3.58 22.18 -39.35
C VAL A 266 -5.09 22.25 -39.58
N GLY A 267 -5.81 22.83 -38.62
CA GLY A 267 -7.25 23.05 -38.77
C GLY A 267 -7.55 24.12 -39.82
N LEU A 268 -8.81 24.18 -40.27
CA LEU A 268 -9.29 25.20 -41.22
C LEU A 268 -9.00 26.64 -40.78
N ASN A 269 -8.87 26.86 -39.47
CA ASN A 269 -8.57 28.16 -38.87
C ASN A 269 -7.07 28.48 -38.85
N GLY A 270 -6.23 27.68 -39.53
CA GLY A 270 -4.76 27.77 -39.51
C GLY A 270 -4.10 27.37 -38.18
N LYS A 271 -4.89 26.95 -37.18
CA LYS A 271 -4.37 26.54 -35.88
C LYS A 271 -3.93 25.07 -35.93
N GLU A 272 -2.68 24.83 -35.53
CA GLU A 272 -2.16 23.48 -35.32
C GLU A 272 -2.81 22.86 -34.08
N ARG A 273 -3.27 21.63 -34.21
CA ARG A 273 -3.65 20.77 -33.08
C ARG A 273 -3.02 19.40 -33.24
N MET A 274 -2.80 18.76 -32.10
CA MET A 274 -2.31 17.38 -32.05
C MET A 274 -3.50 16.44 -32.12
N GLU A 275 -3.48 15.50 -33.06
CA GLU A 275 -4.50 14.46 -33.18
C GLU A 275 -3.87 13.08 -33.26
N LYS A 276 -4.52 12.12 -32.61
CA LYS A 276 -4.15 10.71 -32.68
C LYS A 276 -4.86 10.11 -33.89
N ILE A 277 -4.09 9.83 -34.93
CA ILE A 277 -4.59 9.25 -36.17
C ILE A 277 -4.30 7.75 -36.22
N HIS A 278 -5.07 7.06 -37.06
CA HIS A 278 -4.89 5.64 -37.33
C HIS A 278 -4.05 5.46 -38.60
N LYS A 279 -3.02 4.61 -38.54
CA LYS A 279 -2.21 4.21 -39.68
C LYS A 279 -2.18 2.70 -39.83
N THR A 280 -2.10 2.26 -41.07
CA THR A 280 -1.91 0.86 -41.45
C THR A 280 -0.63 0.74 -42.24
N GLY A 281 0.11 -0.33 -42.03
CA GLY A 281 1.33 -0.63 -42.80
C GLY A 281 1.73 -2.08 -42.61
N LEU A 282 2.66 -2.52 -43.45
CA LEU A 282 3.23 -3.86 -43.34
C LEU A 282 4.18 -3.93 -42.13
N PRO A 283 4.32 -5.09 -41.46
CA PRO A 283 5.25 -5.24 -40.35
C PRO A 283 6.69 -4.83 -40.70
N SER A 284 7.12 -5.06 -41.93
CA SER A 284 8.42 -4.63 -42.46
C SER A 284 8.56 -3.11 -42.53
N GLU A 285 7.55 -2.41 -43.04
CA GLU A 285 7.52 -0.94 -43.08
C GLU A 285 7.51 -0.33 -41.68
N LEU A 286 6.78 -0.96 -40.76
CA LEU A 286 6.74 -0.55 -39.36
C LEU A 286 8.09 -0.78 -38.69
N TYR A 287 8.76 -1.90 -38.97
CA TYR A 287 10.11 -2.17 -38.45
C TYR A 287 11.13 -1.14 -38.95
N ILE A 288 11.08 -0.78 -40.24
CA ILE A 288 11.90 0.30 -40.82
C ILE A 288 11.59 1.63 -40.11
N SER A 289 10.31 1.98 -39.96
CA SER A 289 9.90 3.21 -39.27
C SER A 289 10.39 3.25 -37.83
N LEU A 290 10.39 2.10 -37.13
CA LEU A 290 10.87 2.00 -35.76
C LEU A 290 12.36 2.27 -35.70
N PHE A 291 13.11 1.62 -36.60
CA PHE A 291 14.55 1.80 -36.75
C PHE A 291 14.93 3.26 -37.04
N GLU A 292 14.20 3.94 -37.94
CA GLU A 292 14.43 5.36 -38.25
C GLU A 292 14.17 6.30 -37.07
N MET A 293 13.28 5.93 -36.15
CA MET A 293 12.99 6.73 -34.96
C MET A 293 14.02 6.54 -33.82
N LEU A 294 14.78 5.44 -33.81
CA LEU A 294 15.73 5.12 -32.74
C LEU A 294 16.72 6.24 -32.41
N PRO A 295 17.38 6.92 -33.38
CA PRO A 295 18.30 8.01 -33.06
C PRO A 295 17.64 9.15 -32.28
N THR A 296 16.39 9.48 -32.64
CA THR A 296 15.64 10.56 -32.00
C THR A 296 15.26 10.19 -30.57
N VAL A 297 14.87 8.94 -30.34
CA VAL A 297 14.49 8.42 -29.02
C VAL A 297 15.71 8.28 -28.11
N ASN A 298 16.83 7.76 -28.63
CA ASN A 298 18.09 7.68 -27.89
C ASN A 298 18.55 9.07 -27.44
N TRP A 299 18.53 10.06 -28.34
CA TRP A 299 18.86 11.44 -28.00
C TRP A 299 17.94 12.02 -26.93
N HIS A 300 16.64 11.75 -27.03
CA HIS A 300 15.69 12.22 -26.04
C HIS A 300 15.93 11.57 -24.66
N HIS A 301 16.15 10.25 -24.59
CA HIS A 301 16.50 9.55 -23.36
C HIS A 301 17.77 10.11 -22.72
N PHE A 302 18.79 10.40 -23.52
CA PHE A 302 20.03 11.03 -23.05
C PHE A 302 19.77 12.39 -22.39
N ILE A 303 19.04 13.29 -23.05
CA ILE A 303 18.71 14.61 -22.50
C ILE A 303 17.91 14.47 -21.22
N LYS A 304 16.90 13.60 -21.21
CA LYS A 304 16.07 13.34 -20.03
C LYS A 304 16.93 12.83 -18.87
N GLY A 305 17.89 11.93 -19.14
CA GLY A 305 18.84 11.43 -18.15
C GLY A 305 19.72 12.53 -17.56
N LYS A 306 20.28 13.41 -18.40
CA LYS A 306 21.08 14.57 -17.95
C LYS A 306 20.25 15.56 -17.14
N GLN A 307 19.02 15.86 -17.57
CA GLN A 307 18.09 16.71 -16.83
C GLN A 307 17.75 16.10 -15.46
N ALA A 308 17.41 14.82 -15.42
CA ALA A 308 17.11 14.13 -14.17
C ALA A 308 18.30 14.12 -13.21
N ALA A 309 19.52 13.91 -13.70
CA ALA A 309 20.72 13.99 -12.88
C ALA A 309 20.91 15.38 -12.26
N HIS A 310 20.71 16.46 -13.04
CA HIS A 310 20.81 17.84 -12.57
C HIS A 310 19.77 18.22 -11.51
N TYR A 311 18.55 17.68 -11.58
CA TYR A 311 17.50 17.97 -10.59
C TYR A 311 17.57 17.11 -9.33
N ASN A 312 18.36 16.04 -9.33
CA ASN A 312 18.52 15.14 -8.18
C ASN A 312 19.80 15.40 -7.36
N THR A 313 20.62 16.37 -7.78
CA THR A 313 21.73 16.97 -6.99
C THR A 313 21.23 18.14 -6.18
#